data_AF-A0ABD0W2B3-F1
#
_entry.id   AF-A0ABD0W2B3-F1
#
_cell.length_a   1.000
_cell.length_b   1.000
_cell.length_c   1.000
_cell.angle_alpha   90.00
_cell.angle_beta   90.00
_cell.angle_gamma   90.00
#
_symmetry.space_group_name_H-M   'P 1'
#
loop_
_entity.id
_entity.type
_entity.pdbx_description
1 polymer ?
#
loop_
_entity_poly.entity_id
_entity_poly.type
_entity_poly.pdbx_seq_one_letter_code
_entity_poly.pdbx_strand_id
1 'polypeptide(L)'
;MSAISAAEKVDGFTRKSMRKAQKQKKSQGSSQFRTQPLTELSPLPQLKDAPSTEQQELFTQKLQQCCMLFDFMDSVTDLKSKEIKRATLNELVDYVSTNRGVLVETAYPEISNMICTNIFRTLPPSENPDFDPEEDEPTEA
;
A
#
# COMPACT_ATOMS: atom_id res chain seq x y z
N MET A 1 66.41 -41.77 5.11
CA MET A 1 64.96 -41.79 4.83
C MET A 1 64.27 -41.43 6.13
N SER A 2 63.93 -40.14 6.29
CA SER A 2 62.54 -39.64 6.41
C SER A 2 61.98 -39.77 7.84
N ALA A 3 61.37 -38.78 8.47
CA ALA A 3 61.29 -37.34 8.34
C ALA A 3 60.73 -36.83 9.68
N ILE A 4 61.19 -35.66 10.12
CA ILE A 4 60.70 -34.94 11.30
C ILE A 4 59.31 -34.40 10.97
N SER A 5 58.28 -34.70 11.76
CA SER A 5 56.96 -34.09 11.59
C SER A 5 56.85 -32.86 12.47
N ALA A 6 56.62 -31.73 11.82
CA ALA A 6 56.65 -30.39 12.38
C ALA A 6 55.23 -29.85 12.63
N ALA A 7 55.19 -28.95 13.63
CA ALA A 7 54.25 -27.84 13.79
C ALA A 7 52.82 -28.16 14.28
N GLU A 8 52.62 -27.92 15.58
CA GLU A 8 51.41 -27.32 16.14
C GLU A 8 50.97 -26.14 15.25
N LYS A 9 49.79 -26.25 14.65
CA LYS A 9 49.05 -25.11 14.11
C LYS A 9 47.82 -24.90 14.98
N VAL A 10 47.92 -23.92 15.88
CA VAL A 10 46.77 -23.21 16.43
C VAL A 10 45.98 -22.63 15.27
N ASP A 11 44.82 -23.19 14.96
CA ASP A 11 43.87 -22.58 14.04
C ASP A 11 42.90 -21.72 14.84
N GLY A 12 43.38 -20.54 15.21
CA GLY A 12 42.63 -19.51 15.91
C GLY A 12 41.79 -18.68 14.96
N PHE A 13 40.85 -19.27 14.22
CA PHE A 13 39.93 -18.49 13.38
C PHE A 13 38.55 -19.17 13.24
N THR A 14 37.86 -19.38 14.37
CA THR A 14 36.40 -19.60 14.33
C THR A 14 35.71 -18.25 14.10
N ARG A 15 35.85 -17.69 12.89
CA ARG A 15 34.90 -16.74 12.30
C ARG A 15 33.62 -17.51 11.93
N LYS A 16 32.89 -18.01 12.93
CA LYS A 16 31.44 -18.18 12.82
C LYS A 16 30.86 -16.86 13.31
N SER A 17 31.14 -15.77 12.58
CA SER A 17 30.23 -15.27 11.54
C SER A 17 28.82 -15.25 12.08
N MET A 18 28.39 -14.01 12.36
CA MET A 18 27.08 -13.60 12.79
C MET A 18 26.00 -14.16 11.85
N ARG A 19 25.65 -15.44 11.98
CA ARG A 19 24.32 -15.93 11.64
C ARG A 19 23.39 -15.57 12.78
N LYS A 20 23.32 -14.26 13.08
CA LYS A 20 22.09 -13.68 13.62
C LYS A 20 21.02 -14.12 12.64
N ALA A 21 20.05 -14.87 13.15
CA ALA A 21 18.93 -15.39 12.40
C ALA A 21 18.51 -14.42 11.29
N GLN A 22 18.78 -14.79 10.02
CA GLN A 22 17.92 -14.41 8.91
C GLN A 22 16.59 -15.14 9.14
N LYS A 23 15.88 -14.70 10.19
CA LYS A 23 14.44 -14.79 10.21
C LYS A 23 14.07 -14.02 8.95
N GLN A 24 13.61 -14.70 7.90
CA GLN A 24 12.95 -14.06 6.77
C GLN A 24 11.94 -13.09 7.37
N LYS A 25 12.32 -11.82 7.49
CA LYS A 25 11.39 -10.77 7.85
C LYS A 25 10.58 -10.65 6.57
N LYS A 26 9.39 -11.27 6.57
CA LYS A 26 8.36 -10.92 5.59
C LYS A 26 8.37 -9.41 5.49
N SER A 27 8.55 -8.88 4.27
CA SER A 27 8.30 -7.48 3.95
C SER A 27 7.03 -7.09 4.70
N GLN A 28 7.20 -6.26 5.74
CA GLN A 28 6.04 -5.72 6.42
C GLN A 28 5.52 -4.66 5.47
N GLY A 29 4.52 -5.04 4.67
CA GLY A 29 3.77 -4.06 3.89
C GLY A 29 3.36 -2.90 4.79
N SER A 30 3.35 -1.69 4.23
CA SER A 30 2.89 -0.48 4.92
C SER A 30 1.47 -0.63 5.50
N SER A 31 0.72 -1.63 5.05
CA SER A 31 -0.52 -2.10 5.64
C SER A 31 -0.29 -2.89 6.93
N GLN A 32 0.04 -2.20 8.03
CA GLN A 32 -0.29 -2.69 9.37
C GLN A 32 -1.78 -2.44 9.72
N PHE A 33 -2.63 -2.23 8.72
CA PHE A 33 -4.01 -1.85 8.96
C PHE A 33 -4.81 -3.02 9.52
N ARG A 34 -5.46 -2.74 10.64
CA ARG A 34 -6.57 -3.51 11.18
C ARG A 34 -7.60 -3.67 10.06
N THR A 35 -7.58 -4.83 9.40
CA THR A 35 -8.56 -5.16 8.36
C THR A 35 -9.93 -4.96 8.97
N GLN A 36 -10.69 -4.00 8.44
CA GLN A 36 -12.11 -3.93 8.77
C GLN A 36 -12.74 -5.26 8.34
N PRO A 37 -13.80 -5.74 9.02
CA PRO A 37 -14.45 -6.99 8.66
C PRO A 37 -14.73 -7.00 7.15
N LEU A 38 -14.37 -8.13 6.53
CA LEU A 38 -14.41 -8.39 5.09
C LEU A 38 -15.79 -8.00 4.54
N THR A 39 -15.91 -6.78 4.03
CA THR A 39 -17.14 -6.27 3.43
C THR A 39 -16.87 -6.20 1.95
N GLU A 40 -17.40 -7.17 1.19
CA GLU A 40 -17.29 -7.16 -0.27
C GLU A 40 -17.92 -5.86 -0.80
N LEU A 41 -17.19 -5.13 -1.65
CA LEU A 41 -17.74 -3.92 -2.26
C LEU A 41 -18.81 -4.28 -3.27
N SER A 42 -19.93 -3.58 -3.21
CA SER A 42 -20.94 -3.56 -4.26
C SER A 42 -20.78 -2.30 -5.12
N PRO A 43 -20.90 -2.39 -6.45
CA PRO A 43 -20.86 -1.20 -7.30
C PRO A 43 -22.04 -0.27 -6.98
N LEU A 44 -21.74 1.03 -6.83
CA LEU A 44 -22.76 2.08 -6.69
C LEU A 44 -23.21 2.58 -8.08
N PRO A 45 -24.40 3.18 -8.20
CA PRO A 45 -24.86 3.81 -9.45
C PRO A 45 -23.84 4.80 -10.03
N GLN A 46 -23.89 5.03 -11.34
CA GLN A 46 -23.01 5.99 -12.02
C GLN A 46 -23.50 7.43 -11.79
N LEU A 47 -22.58 8.36 -11.52
CA LEU A 47 -22.85 9.78 -11.27
C LEU A 47 -23.54 10.45 -12.45
N LYS A 48 -23.16 10.09 -13.68
CA LYS A 48 -23.74 10.66 -14.91
C LYS A 48 -25.21 10.26 -15.13
N ASP A 49 -25.63 9.12 -14.57
CA ASP A 49 -26.98 8.59 -14.73
C ASP A 49 -27.90 9.03 -13.58
N ALA A 50 -27.33 9.58 -12.50
CA ALA A 50 -28.06 10.07 -11.34
C ALA A 50 -28.64 11.48 -11.58
N PRO A 51 -29.87 11.76 -11.09
CA PRO A 51 -30.42 13.11 -11.08
C PRO A 51 -29.50 14.10 -10.36
N SER A 52 -29.45 15.36 -10.81
CA SER A 52 -28.57 16.39 -10.22
C SER A 52 -28.78 16.60 -8.72
N THR A 53 -29.99 16.34 -8.21
CA THR A 53 -30.33 16.42 -6.78
C THR A 53 -29.70 15.32 -5.94
N GLU A 54 -29.38 14.17 -6.54
CA GLU A 54 -28.83 12.99 -5.86
C GLU A 54 -27.31 12.86 -6.07
N GLN A 55 -26.76 13.52 -7.09
CA GLN A 55 -25.34 13.41 -7.44
C GLN A 55 -24.39 13.78 -6.30
N GLN A 56 -24.70 14.81 -5.51
CA GLN A 56 -23.85 15.20 -4.37
C GLN A 56 -23.82 14.15 -3.25
N GLU A 57 -24.97 13.54 -2.96
CA GLU A 57 -25.05 12.45 -1.99
C GLU A 57 -24.32 11.21 -2.52
N LEU A 58 -24.51 10.86 -3.78
CA LEU A 58 -23.83 9.74 -4.42
C LEU A 58 -22.31 9.95 -4.49
N PHE A 59 -21.85 11.17 -4.75
CA PHE A 59 -20.43 11.55 -4.70
C PHE A 59 -19.84 11.29 -3.31
N THR A 60 -20.58 11.68 -2.26
CA THR A 60 -20.21 11.43 -0.87
C THR A 60 -20.14 9.93 -0.55
N GLN A 61 -21.15 9.15 -0.95
CA GLN A 61 -21.17 7.70 -0.75
C GLN A 61 -19.99 7.01 -1.45
N LYS A 62 -19.63 7.45 -2.66
CA LYS A 62 -18.46 6.95 -3.38
C LYS A 62 -17.14 7.29 -2.68
N LEU A 63 -16.97 8.50 -2.14
CA LEU A 63 -15.80 8.87 -1.34
C LEU A 63 -15.67 7.98 -0.09
N GLN A 64 -16.78 7.74 0.62
CA GLN A 64 -16.82 6.84 1.77
C GLN A 64 -16.48 5.40 1.38
N GLN A 65 -17.01 4.90 0.25
CA GLN A 65 -16.66 3.59 -0.27
C GLN A 65 -15.15 3.46 -0.56
N CYS A 66 -14.53 4.51 -1.08
CA CYS A 66 -13.09 4.56 -1.35
C CYS A 66 -12.21 4.62 -0.08
N CYS A 67 -12.79 4.77 1.11
CA CYS A 67 -12.06 4.62 2.39
C CYS A 67 -11.74 3.16 2.73
N MET A 68 -12.37 2.18 2.06
CA MET A 68 -12.06 0.77 2.27
C MET A 68 -10.65 0.44 1.78
N LEU A 69 -9.82 -0.11 2.66
CA LEU A 69 -8.44 -0.49 2.35
C LEU A 69 -8.37 -1.96 1.94
N PHE A 70 -7.48 -2.26 0.99
CA PHE A 70 -7.22 -3.61 0.52
C PHE A 70 -5.76 -3.99 0.78
N ASP A 71 -5.53 -5.25 1.09
CA ASP A 71 -4.17 -5.80 1.10
C ASP A 71 -3.75 -6.11 -0.34
N PHE A 72 -2.65 -5.51 -0.78
CA PHE A 72 -2.06 -5.75 -2.10
C PHE A 72 -0.87 -6.71 -2.05
N MET A 73 -0.43 -7.15 -0.85
CA MET A 73 0.59 -8.18 -0.72
C MET A 73 0.09 -9.53 -1.21
N ASP A 74 -1.22 -9.76 -1.14
CA ASP A 74 -1.91 -10.83 -1.86
C ASP A 74 -2.65 -10.23 -3.06
N SER A 75 -2.10 -10.42 -4.25
CA SER A 75 -2.66 -9.86 -5.49
C SER A 75 -3.97 -10.52 -5.93
N VAL A 76 -4.32 -11.71 -5.42
CA VAL A 76 -5.51 -12.46 -5.86
C VAL A 76 -6.70 -12.33 -4.90
N THR A 77 -6.48 -11.81 -3.70
CA THR A 77 -7.58 -11.48 -2.77
C THR A 77 -8.37 -10.26 -3.25
N ASP A 78 -9.69 -10.29 -3.01
CA ASP A 78 -10.59 -9.16 -3.22
C ASP A 78 -10.55 -8.51 -4.62
N LEU A 79 -10.15 -9.25 -5.67
CA LEU A 79 -9.99 -8.73 -7.04
C LEU A 79 -11.20 -7.93 -7.53
N LYS A 80 -12.41 -8.44 -7.28
CA LYS A 80 -13.66 -7.78 -7.63
C LYS A 80 -13.82 -6.44 -6.91
N SER A 81 -13.60 -6.41 -5.59
CA SER A 81 -13.69 -5.20 -4.78
C SER A 81 -12.61 -4.18 -5.12
N LYS A 82 -11.37 -4.64 -5.38
CA LYS A 82 -10.26 -3.81 -5.87
C LYS A 82 -10.62 -3.14 -7.20
N GLU A 83 -11.20 -3.89 -8.14
CA GLU A 83 -11.65 -3.35 -9.43
C GLU A 83 -12.80 -2.35 -9.28
N ILE A 84 -13.77 -2.62 -8.39
CA ILE A 84 -14.85 -1.66 -8.07
C ILE A 84 -14.28 -0.35 -7.52
N LYS A 85 -13.33 -0.43 -6.58
CA LYS A 85 -12.68 0.77 -6.02
C LYS A 85 -11.88 1.52 -7.11
N ARG A 86 -11.16 0.81 -7.98
CA ARG A 86 -10.42 1.41 -9.10
C ARG A 86 -11.36 2.15 -10.05
N ALA A 87 -12.45 1.51 -10.49
CA ALA A 87 -13.44 2.13 -11.36
C ALA A 87 -14.11 3.34 -10.72
N THR A 88 -14.47 3.25 -9.44
CA THR A 88 -15.07 4.36 -8.68
C THR A 88 -14.12 5.55 -8.56
N LEU A 89 -12.84 5.32 -8.26
CA LEU A 89 -11.84 6.39 -8.19
C LEU A 89 -11.65 7.09 -9.54
N ASN A 90 -11.60 6.35 -10.64
CA ASN A 90 -11.53 6.95 -11.98
C ASN A 90 -12.76 7.81 -12.29
N GLU A 91 -13.96 7.31 -11.96
CA GLU A 91 -15.20 8.07 -12.13
C GLU A 91 -15.21 9.37 -11.31
N LEU A 92 -14.71 9.33 -10.07
CA LEU A 92 -14.60 10.52 -9.22
C LEU A 92 -13.63 11.56 -9.82
N VAL A 93 -12.51 11.11 -10.39
CA VAL A 93 -11.55 11.98 -11.09
C VAL A 93 -12.23 12.63 -12.30
N ASP A 94 -12.93 11.86 -13.13
CA ASP A 94 -13.64 12.37 -14.30
C ASP A 94 -14.75 13.36 -13.90
N TYR A 95 -15.53 13.02 -12.87
CA TYR A 95 -16.63 13.86 -12.37
C TYR A 95 -16.14 15.24 -11.92
N VAL A 96 -15.09 15.29 -11.08
CA VAL A 96 -14.52 16.55 -10.59
C VAL A 96 -13.84 17.35 -11.70
N SER A 97 -13.23 16.67 -12.67
CA SER A 97 -12.53 17.33 -13.79
C SER A 97 -13.48 17.95 -14.81
N THR A 98 -14.66 17.36 -15.00
CA THR A 98 -15.62 17.77 -16.04
C THR A 98 -16.75 18.66 -15.54
N ASN A 99 -17.13 18.56 -14.26
CA ASN A 99 -18.27 19.28 -13.70
C ASN A 99 -17.80 20.43 -12.80
N ARG A 100 -18.26 21.66 -13.09
CA ARG A 100 -17.97 22.82 -12.25
C ARG A 100 -18.96 22.93 -11.09
N GLY A 101 -18.49 23.45 -9.95
CA GLY A 101 -19.33 23.70 -8.79
C GLY A 101 -19.67 22.46 -7.95
N VAL A 102 -19.06 21.30 -8.24
CA VAL A 102 -19.31 20.06 -7.50
C VAL A 102 -18.56 19.98 -6.16
N LEU A 103 -17.49 20.75 -6.01
CA LEU A 103 -16.71 20.83 -4.76
C LEU A 103 -17.30 21.89 -3.83
N VAL A 104 -18.35 21.49 -3.10
CA VAL A 104 -19.04 22.31 -2.10
C VAL A 104 -18.46 22.10 -0.69
N GLU A 105 -18.73 23.01 0.24
CA GLU A 105 -18.17 22.95 1.61
C GLU A 105 -18.41 21.61 2.32
N THR A 106 -19.59 21.02 2.13
CA THR A 106 -19.96 19.73 2.75
C THR A 106 -19.18 18.55 2.21
N ALA A 107 -18.55 18.65 1.03
CA ALA A 107 -17.77 17.57 0.43
C ALA A 107 -16.33 17.49 0.97
N TYR A 108 -15.77 18.61 1.44
CA TYR A 108 -14.37 18.67 1.88
C TYR A 108 -14.02 17.72 3.04
N PRO A 109 -14.86 17.55 4.08
CA PRO A 109 -14.58 16.59 5.15
C PRO A 109 -14.43 15.16 4.61
N GLU A 110 -15.27 14.76 3.66
CA GLU A 110 -15.29 13.41 3.07
C GLU A 110 -14.08 13.19 2.15
N ILE A 111 -13.74 14.21 1.34
CA ILE A 111 -12.54 14.19 0.49
C ILE A 111 -11.28 14.07 1.36
N SER A 112 -11.17 14.90 2.40
CA SER A 112 -10.02 14.90 3.30
C SER A 112 -9.91 13.56 4.02
N ASN A 113 -11.02 13.02 4.55
CA ASN A 113 -11.03 11.72 5.20
C ASN A 113 -10.58 10.59 4.27
N MET A 114 -11.07 10.57 3.03
CA MET A 114 -10.68 9.57 2.04
C MET A 114 -9.19 9.66 1.70
N ILE A 115 -8.65 10.85 1.50
CA ILE A 115 -7.22 11.08 1.24
C ILE A 115 -6.38 10.62 2.44
N CYS A 116 -6.71 11.11 3.65
CA CYS A 116 -5.98 10.77 4.87
C CYS A 116 -5.96 9.25 5.11
N THR A 117 -7.09 8.58 4.91
CA THR A 117 -7.24 7.12 5.09
C THR A 117 -6.34 6.33 4.13
N ASN A 118 -6.15 6.80 2.90
CA ASN A 118 -5.37 6.07 1.88
C ASN A 118 -3.88 6.47 1.86
N ILE A 119 -3.54 7.72 2.17
CA ILE A 119 -2.19 8.25 2.01
C ILE A 119 -1.37 8.22 3.30
N PHE A 120 -1.97 8.54 4.45
CA PHE A 120 -1.23 8.60 5.71
C PHE A 120 -1.02 7.19 6.28
N ARG A 121 0.11 6.61 5.91
CA ARG A 121 0.58 5.31 6.38
C ARG A 121 2.07 5.35 6.69
N THR A 122 2.51 4.44 7.55
CA THR A 122 3.94 4.24 7.79
C THR A 122 4.55 3.55 6.58
N LEU A 123 5.61 4.12 6.00
CA LEU A 123 6.33 3.47 4.90
C LEU A 123 7.07 2.23 5.42
N PRO A 124 7.19 1.16 4.61
CA PRO A 124 8.00 0.02 4.99
C PRO A 124 9.46 0.49 5.20
N PRO A 125 10.21 -0.14 6.12
CA PRO A 125 11.62 0.21 6.31
C PRO A 125 12.41 -0.05 5.01
N SER A 126 13.36 0.83 4.68
CA SER A 126 14.27 0.59 3.54
C SER A 126 15.05 -0.69 3.77
N GLU A 127 15.06 -1.58 2.78
CA GLU A 127 15.92 -2.78 2.77
C GLU A 127 17.33 -2.49 2.23
N ASN A 128 17.55 -1.32 1.63
CA ASN A 128 18.84 -0.87 1.11
C ASN A 128 19.49 0.18 2.05
N PRO A 129 20.49 -0.20 2.88
CA PRO A 129 21.19 0.74 3.76
C PRO A 129 22.19 1.64 3.03
N ASP A 130 22.63 1.28 1.82
CA ASP A 130 23.64 2.00 1.03
C ASP A 130 22.98 2.76 -0.14
N PHE A 131 21.71 3.15 0.01
CA PHE A 131 20.93 3.79 -1.05
C PHE A 131 21.60 5.05 -1.61
N ASP A 132 21.85 5.05 -2.92
CA ASP A 132 22.36 6.18 -3.67
C ASP A 132 21.22 6.85 -4.46
N PRO A 133 20.78 8.07 -4.10
CA PRO A 133 19.68 8.75 -4.77
C PRO A 133 19.96 9.12 -6.24
N GLU A 134 21.21 9.10 -6.70
CA GLU A 134 21.54 9.39 -8.10
C GLU A 134 21.54 8.14 -8.99
N GLU A 135 21.85 6.97 -8.44
CA GLU A 135 21.97 5.71 -9.20
C GLU A 135 20.83 4.72 -8.95
N ASP A 136 20.27 4.67 -7.74
CA ASP A 136 19.27 3.66 -7.36
C ASP A 136 17.85 4.07 -7.78
N GLU A 137 17.12 3.10 -8.35
CA GLU A 137 15.70 3.27 -8.65
C GLU A 137 14.86 3.35 -7.34
N PRO A 138 13.75 4.13 -7.34
CA PRO A 138 12.86 4.19 -6.19
C PRO A 138 12.31 2.79 -5.87
N THR A 139 12.40 2.36 -4.61
CA THR A 139 11.77 1.11 -4.19
C THR A 139 10.25 1.27 -4.24
N GLU A 140 9.56 0.36 -4.95
CA GLU A 140 8.10 0.31 -4.93
C GLU A 140 7.61 -0.08 -3.52
N ALA A 141 6.75 0.75 -2.93
CA ALA A 141 6.30 0.67 -1.52
C ALA A 141 4.85 0.18 -1.36
#